data_AF-A0A356S896-F1
#
_entry.id   AF-A0A356S896-F1
#
_cell.length_a   1.000
_cell.length_b   1.000
_cell.length_c   1.000
_cell.angle_alpha   90.00
_cell.angle_beta   90.00
_cell.angle_gamma   90.00
#
_symmetry.space_group_name_H-M   'P 1'
#
loop_
_entity.id
_entity.type
_entity.pdbx_description
1 polymer ?
#
loop_
_entity_poly.entity_id
_entity_poly.type
_entity_poly.pdbx_seq_one_letter_code
_entity_poly.pdbx_strand_id
1 'polypeptide(L)'
;MTILKTAPTTHTWCGETLLVILVVTCCARTMMRWPLEPLNMDIKSMMLFKQVQMPILTLVVSLASTVFAQLERDFAEEFAAPRSIMTADAGAIRVVPLASGLANPFDLAFRDNGDILVTERYTGQLRVIRDGQLLPQALTGVPPVYGEVFRAGLMSIALHPDDDALVYMTYTKAIEVDGEPEQTVALARARILEDRLVDAEEIFVAAGLDRGIAAAKLLFTPEKHLLMSIGGAYMYMGLGGYAQDPAVHYGKLLRLNDDGSAVADNPFVASGEHLPEVYSVGHRNQIGMDYHPDTGELWAAENGPQGGDEVNIIRPG
;
A
#
# COMPACT_ATOMS: atom_id res chain seq x y z
N MET A 1 16.29 -19.36 15.18
CA MET A 1 14.90 -19.35 15.66
C MET A 1 14.05 -19.81 14.49
N THR A 2 13.64 -21.09 14.51
CA THR A 2 12.98 -21.74 13.37
C THR A 2 11.53 -21.32 13.32
N ILE A 3 11.14 -20.58 12.27
CA ILE A 3 9.75 -20.24 11.99
C ILE A 3 9.13 -21.46 11.29
N LEU A 4 8.28 -22.19 12.01
CA LEU A 4 7.58 -23.36 11.47
C LEU A 4 6.39 -22.90 10.61
N LYS A 5 6.43 -23.29 9.34
CA LYS A 5 5.31 -23.26 8.39
C LYS A 5 4.26 -24.28 8.88
N THR A 6 3.09 -23.84 9.33
CA THR A 6 2.03 -24.76 9.75
C THR A 6 1.32 -25.34 8.53
N ALA A 7 1.53 -26.62 8.26
CA ALA A 7 0.65 -27.46 7.46
C ALA A 7 -0.39 -28.16 8.39
N PRO A 8 -1.58 -28.55 7.89
CA PRO A 8 -2.71 -28.87 8.75
C PRO A 8 -2.56 -30.26 9.34
N THR A 9 -2.41 -30.36 10.66
CA THR A 9 -2.72 -31.60 11.39
C THR A 9 -3.52 -31.26 12.63
N THR A 10 -4.65 -31.94 12.76
CA THR A 10 -5.60 -31.86 13.86
C THR A 10 -4.96 -32.31 15.16
N HIS A 11 -4.67 -31.38 16.09
CA HIS A 11 -4.56 -31.69 17.51
C HIS A 11 -4.98 -30.48 18.37
N THR A 12 -5.93 -30.72 19.28
CA THR A 12 -6.30 -29.84 20.39
C THR A 12 -5.17 -29.79 21.43
N TRP A 13 -4.64 -28.60 21.75
CA TRP A 13 -4.62 -27.99 23.09
C TRP A 13 -3.76 -26.71 23.16
N CYS A 14 -4.31 -25.71 23.86
CA CYS A 14 -3.70 -24.65 24.67
C CYS A 14 -2.25 -24.20 24.34
N GLY A 15 -2.12 -23.00 23.76
CA GLY A 15 -0.83 -22.33 23.59
C GLY A 15 -1.03 -20.92 23.06
N GLU A 16 -0.34 -19.96 23.67
CA GLU A 16 -0.39 -18.52 23.39
C GLU A 16 -0.39 -18.22 21.88
N THR A 17 -1.43 -17.53 21.41
CA THR A 17 -1.49 -16.99 20.06
C THR A 17 -0.46 -15.87 19.94
N LEU A 18 0.70 -16.16 19.35
CA LEU A 18 1.69 -15.16 18.99
C LEU A 18 1.16 -14.36 17.79
N LEU A 19 0.43 -13.28 18.06
CA LEU A 19 0.08 -12.31 17.03
C LEU A 19 1.30 -11.43 16.76
N VAL A 20 1.99 -11.66 15.64
CA VAL A 20 3.09 -10.79 15.19
C VAL A 20 2.47 -9.54 14.56
N ILE A 21 2.23 -8.51 15.39
CA ILE A 21 1.95 -7.17 14.87
C ILE A 21 3.28 -6.51 14.55
N LEU A 22 3.63 -6.47 13.27
CA LEU A 22 4.78 -5.72 12.78
C LEU A 22 4.43 -4.23 12.82
N VAL A 23 4.90 -3.51 13.85
CA VAL A 23 4.80 -2.05 13.86
C VAL A 23 5.97 -1.51 13.05
N VAL A 24 5.68 -0.99 11.87
CA VAL A 24 6.69 -0.29 11.08
C VAL A 24 6.55 1.21 11.29
N THR A 25 7.58 1.81 11.87
CA THR A 25 7.64 3.26 12.12
C THR A 25 8.19 3.99 10.90
N CYS A 26 7.40 4.93 10.37
CA CYS A 26 7.79 5.82 9.29
C CYS A 26 8.50 7.07 9.83
N CYS A 27 9.64 7.44 9.25
CA CYS A 27 10.29 8.72 9.51
C CYS A 27 9.88 9.71 8.40
N ALA A 28 8.82 10.50 8.61
CA ALA A 28 8.37 11.49 7.63
C ALA A 28 9.14 12.80 7.82
N ARG A 29 9.97 13.18 6.85
CA ARG A 29 10.58 14.53 6.77
C ARG A 29 10.16 15.19 5.47
N THR A 30 9.00 15.84 5.46
CA THR A 30 8.49 16.54 4.27
C THR A 30 8.59 18.05 4.49
N MET A 31 9.53 18.73 3.83
CA MET A 31 9.54 20.19 3.73
C MET A 31 8.57 20.62 2.62
N MET A 32 7.39 21.13 2.99
CA MET A 32 6.54 21.88 2.07
C MET A 32 7.11 23.29 1.88
N ARG A 33 7.47 23.67 0.66
CA ARG A 33 7.69 25.07 0.26
C ARG A 33 6.39 25.63 -0.31
N TRP A 34 5.88 26.68 0.30
CA TRP A 34 4.78 27.49 -0.23
C TRP A 34 5.34 28.57 -1.18
N PRO A 35 4.70 28.85 -2.34
CA PRO A 35 5.01 30.04 -3.11
C PRO A 35 4.29 31.25 -2.50
N LEU A 36 5.04 32.32 -2.23
CA LEU A 36 4.47 33.63 -1.88
C LEU A 36 4.39 34.49 -3.15
N GLU A 37 3.18 34.83 -3.59
CA GLU A 37 2.98 35.90 -4.56
C GLU A 37 2.97 37.27 -3.85
N PRO A 38 3.57 38.34 -4.43
CA PRO A 38 3.63 39.64 -3.78
C PRO A 38 2.32 40.43 -3.93
N LEU A 39 1.70 40.81 -2.81
CA LEU A 39 0.69 41.86 -2.77
C LEU A 39 1.33 43.24 -2.96
N ASN A 40 0.85 44.01 -3.94
CA ASN A 40 1.16 45.43 -4.08
C ASN A 40 0.42 46.25 -3.00
N MET A 41 1.17 46.79 -2.03
CA MET A 41 0.64 47.76 -1.05
C MET A 41 1.52 49.02 -1.00
N ASP A 42 0.87 50.17 -0.92
CA ASP A 42 1.49 51.51 -0.90
C ASP A 42 2.29 51.78 0.41
N ILE A 43 3.40 52.50 0.26
CA ILE A 43 4.51 52.67 1.20
C ILE A 43 4.08 53.28 2.54
N LYS A 44 3.00 54.08 2.56
CA LYS A 44 2.50 54.71 3.79
C LYS A 44 1.79 53.75 4.73
N SER A 45 1.13 52.69 4.21
CA SER A 45 0.47 51.67 5.04
C SER A 45 1.45 50.67 5.66
N MET A 46 2.66 50.57 5.11
CA MET A 46 3.74 49.69 5.60
C MET A 46 4.38 50.16 6.91
N MET A 47 4.35 51.45 7.22
CA MET A 47 5.03 52.00 8.40
C MET A 47 4.20 51.86 9.68
N LEU A 48 2.87 52.00 9.60
CA LEU A 48 1.98 51.88 10.77
C LEU A 48 1.76 50.41 11.19
N PHE A 49 1.82 49.47 10.25
CA PHE A 49 1.68 48.03 10.52
C PHE A 49 2.90 47.44 11.25
N LYS A 50 4.09 48.05 11.12
CA LYS A 50 5.36 47.51 11.65
C LYS A 50 5.59 47.72 13.15
N GLN A 51 4.90 48.67 13.80
CA GLN A 51 5.25 49.05 15.18
C GLN A 51 4.38 48.42 16.29
N VAL A 52 3.23 47.82 15.97
CA VAL A 52 2.32 47.30 17.01
C VAL A 52 1.92 45.83 16.82
N GLN A 53 1.92 45.28 15.60
CA GLN A 53 1.53 43.88 15.37
C GLN A 53 2.68 42.85 15.33
N MET A 54 3.92 43.28 15.08
CA MET A 54 5.08 42.37 15.04
C MET A 54 5.39 41.67 16.38
N PRO A 55 5.38 42.32 17.57
CA PRO A 55 5.70 41.62 18.81
C PRO A 55 4.60 40.64 19.25
N ILE A 56 3.33 40.90 18.94
CA ILE A 56 2.20 40.01 19.28
C ILE A 56 2.18 38.78 18.38
N LEU A 57 2.44 38.95 17.07
CA LEU A 57 2.51 37.83 16.13
C LEU A 57 3.71 36.90 16.42
N THR A 58 4.85 37.46 16.86
CA THR A 58 6.04 36.67 17.20
C THR A 58 5.84 35.84 18.48
N LEU A 59 5.06 36.34 19.44
CA LEU A 59 4.75 35.62 20.69
C LEU A 59 3.72 34.48 20.48
N VAL A 60 2.72 34.69 19.61
CA VAL A 60 1.73 33.64 19.27
C VAL A 60 2.39 32.53 18.43
N VAL A 61 3.31 32.88 17.52
CA VAL A 61 4.05 31.90 16.73
C VAL A 61 5.04 31.10 17.61
N SER A 62 5.70 31.70 18.61
CA SER A 62 6.64 30.96 19.48
C SER A 62 5.94 30.05 20.49
N LEU A 63 4.77 30.46 21.02
CA LEU A 63 3.92 29.60 21.86
C LEU A 63 3.28 28.46 21.06
N ALA A 64 2.89 28.70 19.81
CA ALA A 64 2.47 27.62 18.91
C ALA A 64 3.64 26.66 18.63
N SER A 65 4.85 27.17 18.34
CA SER A 65 6.03 26.34 18.05
C SER A 65 6.41 25.42 19.21
N THR A 66 6.31 25.91 20.45
CA THR A 66 6.62 25.13 21.65
C THR A 66 5.53 24.11 21.98
N VAL A 67 4.24 24.43 21.76
CA VAL A 67 3.13 23.47 21.91
C VAL A 67 3.10 22.41 20.80
N PHE A 68 3.49 22.76 19.56
CA PHE A 68 3.62 21.81 18.45
C PHE A 68 4.88 20.93 18.57
N ALA A 69 6.00 21.46 19.07
CA ALA A 69 7.22 20.67 19.31
C ALA A 69 7.04 19.60 20.40
N GLN A 70 6.03 19.73 21.26
CA GLN A 70 5.71 18.74 22.31
C GLN A 70 4.83 17.58 21.84
N LEU A 71 4.49 17.50 20.54
CA LEU A 71 3.61 16.46 19.99
C LEU A 71 4.20 15.65 18.83
N GLU A 72 5.47 15.83 18.48
CA GLU A 72 6.18 14.77 17.77
C GLU A 72 6.50 13.69 18.81
N ARG A 73 5.55 12.79 19.04
CA ARG A 73 5.89 11.51 19.68
C ARG A 73 7.04 10.93 18.85
N ASP A 74 8.17 10.69 19.48
CA ASP A 74 9.23 9.91 18.88
C ASP A 74 8.75 8.46 18.80
N PHE A 75 7.97 8.18 17.74
CA PHE A 75 7.45 6.85 17.47
C PHE A 75 8.60 5.85 17.30
N ALA A 76 9.78 6.28 16.86
CA ALA A 76 10.91 5.40 16.72
C ALA A 76 11.41 4.94 18.10
N GLU A 77 11.58 5.84 19.06
CA GLU A 77 11.91 5.46 20.44
C GLU A 77 10.78 4.69 21.12
N GLU A 78 9.52 5.11 20.95
CA GLU A 78 8.35 4.49 21.59
C GLU A 78 8.17 3.02 21.19
N PHE A 79 8.54 2.68 19.95
CA PHE A 79 8.41 1.32 19.40
C PHE A 79 9.78 0.64 19.19
N ALA A 80 10.87 1.16 19.77
CA ALA A 80 12.20 0.56 19.66
C ALA A 80 12.37 -0.74 20.46
N ALA A 81 11.49 -1.01 21.43
CA ALA A 81 11.57 -2.17 22.31
C ALA A 81 10.26 -2.98 22.35
N PRO A 82 10.32 -4.28 22.68
CA PRO A 82 9.13 -5.09 22.91
C PRO A 82 8.22 -4.46 23.97
N ARG A 83 6.91 -4.43 23.71
CA ARG A 83 5.90 -3.90 24.64
C ARG A 83 4.63 -4.74 24.62
N SER A 84 3.88 -4.70 25.71
CA SER A 84 2.55 -5.32 25.76
C SER A 84 1.47 -4.25 25.58
N ILE A 85 0.52 -4.50 24.70
CA ILE A 85 -0.67 -3.69 24.48
C ILE A 85 -1.86 -4.50 25.01
N MET A 86 -2.58 -3.92 25.97
CA MET A 86 -3.82 -4.51 26.45
C MET A 86 -4.93 -4.26 25.45
N THR A 87 -5.60 -5.31 25.02
CA THR A 87 -6.81 -5.22 24.19
C THR A 87 -8.04 -5.53 25.02
N ALA A 88 -9.21 -5.10 24.53
CA ALA A 88 -10.48 -5.37 25.20
C ALA A 88 -10.79 -6.88 25.22
N ASP A 89 -10.57 -7.57 24.10
CA ASP A 89 -11.11 -8.92 23.88
C ASP A 89 -10.05 -10.02 23.72
N ALA A 90 -8.82 -9.68 23.32
CA ALA A 90 -7.75 -10.64 23.05
C ALA A 90 -6.68 -10.70 24.16
N GLY A 91 -6.89 -10.00 25.28
CA GLY A 91 -5.92 -9.90 26.37
C GLY A 91 -4.69 -9.07 26.00
N ALA A 92 -3.54 -9.40 26.60
CA ALA A 92 -2.28 -8.71 26.35
C ALA A 92 -1.63 -9.18 25.05
N ILE A 93 -1.47 -8.29 24.08
CA ILE A 93 -0.73 -8.53 22.84
C ILE A 93 0.70 -8.02 23.01
N ARG A 94 1.69 -8.90 22.82
CA ARG A 94 3.09 -8.51 22.82
C ARG A 94 3.51 -8.05 21.43
N VAL A 95 3.83 -6.77 21.29
CA VAL A 95 4.41 -6.16 20.09
C VAL A 95 5.92 -6.20 20.18
N VAL A 96 6.57 -6.71 19.14
CA VAL A 96 8.04 -6.80 19.04
C VAL A 96 8.47 -6.09 17.77
N PRO A 97 9.28 -5.02 17.85
CA PRO A 97 9.83 -4.39 16.66
C PRO A 97 10.81 -5.34 15.99
N LEU A 98 10.63 -5.55 14.69
CA LEU A 98 11.50 -6.41 13.90
C LEU A 98 12.59 -5.63 13.17
N ALA A 99 12.25 -4.46 12.64
CA ALA A 99 13.17 -3.60 11.91
C ALA A 99 12.70 -2.13 11.97
N SER A 100 13.64 -1.21 11.83
CA SER A 100 13.41 0.24 11.79
C SER A 100 14.09 0.85 10.56
N GLY A 101 13.72 2.08 10.20
CA GLY A 101 14.33 2.81 9.08
C GLY A 101 13.70 2.53 7.71
N LEU A 102 12.52 1.91 7.70
CA LEU A 102 11.68 1.77 6.51
C LEU A 102 10.96 3.09 6.20
N ALA A 103 10.90 3.46 4.93
CA ALA A 103 10.22 4.67 4.46
C ALA A 103 8.83 4.32 3.88
N ASN A 104 7.76 4.63 4.63
CA ASN A 104 6.37 4.39 4.21
C ASN A 104 6.15 2.97 3.63
N PRO A 105 6.39 1.91 4.42
CA PRO A 105 6.14 0.54 3.97
C PRO A 105 4.68 0.39 3.53
N PHE A 106 4.43 -0.40 2.50
CA PHE A 106 3.08 -0.68 2.02
C PHE A 106 2.68 -2.14 2.24
N ASP A 107 3.52 -3.07 1.83
CA ASP A 107 3.26 -4.50 1.91
C ASP A 107 4.54 -5.29 2.20
N LEU A 108 4.38 -6.56 2.58
CA LEU A 108 5.49 -7.45 2.86
C LEU A 108 5.23 -8.88 2.39
N ALA A 109 6.31 -9.62 2.14
CA ALA A 109 6.25 -11.04 1.81
C ALA A 109 7.40 -11.81 2.48
N PHE A 110 7.06 -12.97 3.04
CA PHE A 110 8.02 -13.87 3.70
C PHE A 110 8.57 -14.88 2.69
N ARG A 111 9.89 -14.92 2.56
CA ARG A 111 10.59 -15.91 1.74
C ARG A 111 10.84 -17.19 2.52
N ASP A 112 11.00 -18.30 1.82
CA ASP A 112 11.28 -19.61 2.41
C ASP A 112 12.68 -19.66 3.06
N ASN A 113 13.61 -18.79 2.64
CA ASN A 113 14.92 -18.63 3.27
C ASN A 113 14.88 -17.81 4.57
N GLY A 114 13.72 -17.25 4.96
CA GLY A 114 13.54 -16.42 6.15
C GLY A 114 13.72 -14.92 5.93
N ASP A 115 14.11 -14.48 4.73
CA ASP A 115 14.10 -13.06 4.37
C ASP A 115 12.67 -12.52 4.33
N ILE A 116 12.49 -11.25 4.68
CA ILE A 116 11.22 -10.54 4.51
C ILE A 116 11.44 -9.43 3.51
N LEU A 117 10.68 -9.48 2.42
CA LEU A 117 10.62 -8.41 1.44
C LEU A 117 9.63 -7.36 1.93
N VAL A 118 9.97 -6.08 1.78
CA VAL A 118 9.10 -4.96 2.17
C VAL A 118 9.08 -3.93 1.06
N THR A 119 7.91 -3.58 0.54
CA THR A 119 7.76 -2.49 -0.43
C THR A 119 7.71 -1.17 0.31
N GLU A 120 8.49 -0.19 -0.13
CA GLU A 120 8.42 1.19 0.32
C GLU A 120 7.70 2.04 -0.72
N ARG A 121 6.56 2.62 -0.32
CA ARG A 121 5.63 3.25 -1.25
C ARG A 121 6.26 4.39 -2.03
N TYR A 122 6.63 5.47 -1.33
CA TYR A 122 7.04 6.71 -1.98
C TYR A 122 8.47 6.67 -2.52
N THR A 123 9.33 5.83 -1.96
CA THR A 123 10.70 5.67 -2.47
C THR A 123 10.74 4.76 -3.70
N GLY A 124 9.70 3.95 -3.92
CA GLY A 124 9.66 2.95 -4.98
C GLY A 124 10.62 1.79 -4.77
N GLN A 125 11.16 1.64 -3.55
CA GLN A 125 12.22 0.67 -3.26
C GLN A 125 11.65 -0.63 -2.70
N LEU A 126 12.29 -1.74 -3.08
CA LEU A 126 12.09 -3.03 -2.44
C LEU A 126 13.20 -3.27 -1.42
N ARG A 127 12.83 -3.41 -0.15
CA ARG A 127 13.74 -3.61 0.97
C ARG A 127 13.75 -5.07 1.41
N VAL A 128 14.84 -5.48 2.05
CA VAL A 128 14.98 -6.81 2.65
C VAL A 128 15.30 -6.66 4.13
N ILE A 129 14.56 -7.39 4.96
CA ILE A 129 14.93 -7.68 6.34
C ILE A 129 15.48 -9.10 6.36
N ARG A 130 16.74 -9.24 6.76
CA ARG A 130 17.47 -10.51 6.87
C ARG A 130 17.99 -10.65 8.29
N ASP A 131 17.74 -11.79 8.92
CA ASP A 131 18.14 -12.05 10.32
C ASP A 131 17.69 -10.96 11.31
N GLY A 132 16.48 -10.41 11.10
CA GLY A 132 15.93 -9.32 11.93
C GLY A 132 16.61 -7.96 11.74
N GLN A 133 17.35 -7.76 10.65
CA GLN A 133 17.98 -6.48 10.33
C GLN A 133 17.61 -6.02 8.92
N LEU A 134 17.25 -4.75 8.80
CA LEU A 134 17.05 -4.10 7.51
C LEU A 134 18.39 -3.97 6.79
N LEU A 135 18.48 -4.49 5.56
CA LEU A 135 19.69 -4.31 4.76
C LEU A 135 19.94 -2.81 4.47
N PRO A 136 21.22 -2.36 4.49
CA PRO A 136 21.55 -0.97 4.22
C PRO A 136 21.13 -0.50 2.83
N GLN A 137 21.16 -1.40 1.84
CA GLN A 137 20.78 -1.13 0.46
C GLN A 137 19.46 -1.80 0.13
N ALA A 138 18.66 -1.14 -0.71
CA ALA A 138 17.51 -1.76 -1.34
C ALA A 138 17.92 -2.70 -2.47
N LEU A 139 17.00 -3.58 -2.86
CA LEU A 139 17.14 -4.37 -4.08
C LEU A 139 17.17 -3.46 -5.29
N THR A 140 18.08 -3.77 -6.20
CA THR A 140 18.14 -3.13 -7.52
C THR A 140 17.23 -3.85 -8.51
N GLY A 141 16.88 -3.20 -9.63
CA GLY A 141 16.09 -3.82 -10.70
C GLY A 141 14.57 -3.73 -10.53
N VAL A 142 14.08 -3.01 -9.52
CA VAL A 142 12.65 -2.62 -9.46
C VAL A 142 12.34 -1.73 -10.68
N PRO A 143 11.21 -1.95 -11.40
CA PRO A 143 10.80 -1.08 -12.49
C PRO A 143 10.67 0.39 -12.07
N PRO A 144 10.72 1.37 -13.00
CA PRO A 144 10.46 2.77 -12.69
C PRO A 144 9.07 2.95 -12.06
N VAL A 145 9.05 3.39 -10.80
CA VAL A 145 7.83 3.64 -10.03
C VAL A 145 7.51 5.13 -10.06
N TYR A 146 6.27 5.48 -10.40
CA TYR A 146 5.79 6.84 -10.26
C TYR A 146 5.35 7.11 -8.82
N GLY A 147 5.99 8.07 -8.15
CA GLY A 147 5.75 8.38 -6.73
C GLY A 147 5.55 9.86 -6.44
N GLU A 148 5.32 10.69 -7.47
CA GLU A 148 5.29 12.15 -7.32
C GLU A 148 3.97 12.70 -6.78
N VAL A 149 2.90 11.91 -6.84
CA VAL A 149 1.58 12.28 -6.30
C VAL A 149 1.29 11.56 -5.00
N PHE A 150 0.45 12.18 -4.17
CA PHE A 150 0.04 11.60 -2.90
C PHE A 150 -0.54 10.20 -3.13
N ARG A 151 0.00 9.23 -2.39
CA ARG A 151 -0.39 7.82 -2.42
C ARG A 151 -0.14 7.07 -3.74
N ALA A 152 0.64 7.60 -4.67
CA ALA A 152 1.28 6.78 -5.70
C ALA A 152 2.52 6.07 -5.14
N GLY A 153 2.99 5.01 -5.81
CA GLY A 153 4.25 4.37 -5.45
C GLY A 153 4.32 2.87 -5.72
N LEU A 154 5.26 2.21 -5.05
CA LEU A 154 5.37 0.74 -5.02
C LEU A 154 4.40 0.20 -3.98
N MET A 155 3.50 -0.66 -4.39
CA MET A 155 2.33 -1.04 -3.60
C MET A 155 2.52 -2.46 -3.08
N SER A 156 1.71 -3.42 -3.51
CA SER A 156 1.74 -4.79 -2.99
C SER A 156 2.85 -5.63 -3.60
N ILE A 157 3.32 -6.60 -2.82
CA ILE A 157 4.24 -7.65 -3.26
C ILE A 157 3.66 -9.03 -2.96
N ALA A 158 3.81 -9.96 -3.90
CA ALA A 158 3.49 -11.37 -3.71
C ALA A 158 4.60 -12.25 -4.28
N LEU A 159 4.78 -13.44 -3.70
CA LEU A 159 5.71 -14.46 -4.19
C LEU A 159 4.92 -15.54 -4.89
N HIS A 160 5.47 -16.11 -5.97
CA HIS A 160 4.85 -17.27 -6.60
C HIS A 160 4.79 -18.45 -5.61
N PRO A 161 3.64 -19.16 -5.49
CA PRO A 161 3.47 -20.21 -4.49
C PRO A 161 4.45 -21.40 -4.60
N ASP A 162 4.92 -21.69 -5.81
CA ASP A 162 5.86 -22.79 -6.06
C ASP A 162 7.34 -22.35 -6.14
N ASP A 163 7.61 -21.05 -6.25
CA ASP A 163 8.96 -20.52 -6.48
C ASP A 163 9.08 -19.13 -5.85
N ASP A 164 9.58 -19.08 -4.62
CA ASP A 164 9.69 -17.85 -3.83
C ASP A 164 10.69 -16.82 -4.40
N ALA A 165 11.45 -17.19 -5.45
CA ALA A 165 12.31 -16.28 -6.17
C ALA A 165 11.56 -15.55 -7.28
N LEU A 166 10.39 -16.01 -7.71
CA LEU A 166 9.54 -15.28 -8.65
C LEU A 166 8.61 -14.34 -7.88
N VAL A 167 8.77 -13.03 -8.12
CA VAL A 167 8.08 -11.99 -7.36
C VAL A 167 7.21 -11.12 -8.25
N TYR A 168 6.09 -10.68 -7.68
CA TYR A 168 5.07 -9.87 -8.32
C TYR A 168 4.90 -8.59 -7.54
N MET A 169 4.88 -7.47 -8.24
CA MET A 169 4.79 -6.15 -7.61
C MET A 169 3.79 -5.29 -8.36
N THR A 170 2.90 -4.66 -7.63
CA THR A 170 2.04 -3.60 -8.17
C THR A 170 2.66 -2.24 -7.90
N TYR A 171 2.49 -1.32 -8.84
CA TYR A 171 3.02 0.02 -8.72
C TYR A 171 2.18 1.01 -9.53
N THR A 172 2.27 2.29 -9.15
CA THR A 172 1.79 3.37 -9.99
C THR A 172 2.77 3.61 -11.14
N LYS A 173 2.26 3.55 -12.37
CA LYS A 173 3.00 3.75 -13.61
C LYS A 173 2.64 5.11 -14.21
N ALA A 174 3.63 5.90 -14.58
CA ALA A 174 3.41 7.10 -15.39
C ALA A 174 3.06 6.72 -16.83
N ILE A 175 2.06 7.38 -17.40
CA ILE A 175 1.62 7.24 -18.79
C ILE A 175 1.35 8.63 -19.39
N GLU A 176 1.12 8.68 -20.70
CA GLU A 176 0.72 9.90 -21.40
C GLU A 176 -0.60 9.63 -22.11
N VAL A 177 -1.56 10.54 -21.95
CA VAL A 177 -2.87 10.47 -22.62
C VAL A 177 -3.15 11.83 -23.24
N ASP A 178 -3.40 11.85 -24.54
CA ASP A 178 -3.65 13.08 -25.30
C ASP A 178 -2.56 14.16 -25.14
N GLY A 179 -1.31 13.73 -24.92
CA GLY A 179 -0.16 14.61 -24.72
C GLY A 179 0.01 15.13 -23.29
N GLU A 180 -0.85 14.72 -22.36
CA GLU A 180 -0.80 15.13 -20.95
C GLU A 180 -0.25 13.99 -20.07
N PRO A 181 0.57 14.32 -19.04
CA PRO A 181 1.04 13.34 -18.07
C PRO A 181 -0.12 12.78 -17.24
N GLU A 182 -0.22 11.46 -17.20
CA GLU A 182 -1.23 10.73 -16.43
C GLU A 182 -0.58 9.54 -15.71
N GLN A 183 -1.38 8.81 -14.93
CA GLN A 183 -0.90 7.61 -14.24
C GLN A 183 -1.94 6.49 -14.27
N THR A 184 -1.46 5.26 -14.14
CA THR A 184 -2.29 4.07 -13.98
C THR A 184 -1.63 3.06 -13.03
N VAL A 185 -2.34 2.00 -12.68
CA VAL A 185 -1.78 0.87 -11.93
C VAL A 185 -1.22 -0.17 -12.90
N ALA A 186 -0.03 -0.68 -12.60
CA ALA A 186 0.61 -1.76 -13.34
C ALA A 186 1.04 -2.90 -12.40
N LEU A 187 1.26 -4.06 -13.00
CA LEU A 187 1.80 -5.25 -12.35
C LEU A 187 3.06 -5.69 -13.10
N ALA A 188 4.15 -5.82 -12.36
CA ALA A 188 5.39 -6.39 -12.85
C ALA A 188 5.68 -7.73 -12.19
N ARG A 189 6.36 -8.59 -12.95
CA ARG A 189 6.97 -9.84 -12.50
C ARG A 189 8.47 -9.73 -12.64
N ALA A 190 9.23 -10.24 -11.68
CA ALA A 190 10.68 -10.31 -11.75
C ALA A 190 11.18 -11.55 -11.00
N ARG A 191 12.46 -11.88 -11.19
CA ARG A 191 13.13 -12.93 -10.41
C ARG A 191 14.14 -12.31 -9.45
N ILE A 192 14.13 -12.74 -8.20
CA ILE A 192 15.17 -12.42 -7.23
C ILE A 192 16.38 -13.31 -7.52
N LEU A 193 17.53 -12.67 -7.70
CA LEU A 193 18.83 -13.32 -7.79
C LEU A 193 19.80 -12.60 -6.85
N GLU A 194 20.09 -13.19 -5.69
CA GLU A 194 20.80 -12.52 -4.59
C GLU A 194 20.03 -11.26 -4.14
N ASP A 195 20.70 -10.10 -4.04
CA ASP A 195 20.10 -8.84 -3.61
C ASP A 195 19.70 -7.93 -4.81
N ARG A 196 19.25 -8.54 -5.90
CA ARG A 196 18.74 -7.84 -7.10
C ARG A 196 17.55 -8.57 -7.74
N LEU A 197 16.73 -7.79 -8.43
CA LEU A 197 15.71 -8.28 -9.35
C LEU A 197 16.30 -8.34 -10.77
N VAL A 198 16.07 -9.46 -11.44
CA VAL A 198 16.41 -9.71 -12.84
C VAL A 198 15.16 -10.07 -13.63
N ASP A 199 15.22 -9.88 -14.95
CA ASP A 199 14.14 -10.20 -15.88
C ASP A 199 12.81 -9.55 -15.47
N ALA A 200 12.88 -8.30 -15.00
CA ALA A 200 11.70 -7.53 -14.64
C ALA A 200 10.89 -7.18 -15.89
N GLU A 201 9.63 -7.61 -15.89
CA GLU A 201 8.70 -7.49 -16.99
C GLU A 201 7.37 -6.92 -16.48
N GLU A 202 6.84 -5.91 -17.17
CA GLU A 202 5.48 -5.45 -16.96
C GLU A 202 4.53 -6.42 -17.66
N ILE A 203 3.75 -7.16 -16.88
CA ILE A 203 2.87 -8.22 -17.37
C ILE A 203 1.40 -7.78 -17.47
N PHE A 204 1.05 -6.66 -16.83
CA PHE A 204 -0.30 -6.09 -16.92
C PHE A 204 -0.30 -4.58 -16.65
N VAL A 205 -1.15 -3.85 -17.38
CA VAL A 205 -1.40 -2.41 -17.22
C VAL A 205 -2.90 -2.18 -17.19
N ALA A 206 -3.39 -1.50 -16.15
CA ALA A 206 -4.81 -1.27 -15.99
C ALA A 206 -5.37 -0.31 -17.05
N ALA A 207 -6.49 -0.69 -17.66
CA ALA A 207 -7.34 0.20 -18.44
C ALA A 207 -8.01 1.26 -17.54
N GLY A 208 -7.93 2.52 -17.96
CA GLY A 208 -8.38 3.69 -17.22
C GLY A 208 -7.24 4.44 -16.53
N LEU A 209 -7.57 5.54 -15.84
CA LEU A 209 -6.60 6.44 -15.20
C LEU A 209 -6.75 6.41 -13.68
N ASP A 210 -5.62 6.37 -12.97
CA ASP A 210 -5.60 6.47 -11.52
C ASP A 210 -5.63 7.95 -11.11
N ARG A 211 -6.83 8.51 -11.04
CA ARG A 211 -7.05 9.88 -10.52
C ARG A 211 -7.65 9.89 -9.12
N GLY A 212 -7.99 8.72 -8.57
CA GLY A 212 -8.73 8.53 -7.33
C GLY A 212 -7.92 7.89 -6.20
N ILE A 213 -6.64 7.60 -6.44
CA ILE A 213 -5.73 6.86 -5.57
C ILE A 213 -6.17 5.41 -5.44
N ALA A 214 -5.63 4.56 -6.29
CA ALA A 214 -5.95 3.15 -6.30
C ALA A 214 -5.19 2.35 -5.24
N ALA A 215 -5.92 1.59 -4.43
CA ALA A 215 -5.35 0.40 -3.80
C ALA A 215 -4.95 -0.61 -4.88
N ALA A 216 -3.89 -1.36 -4.63
CA ALA A 216 -3.36 -2.36 -5.54
C ALA A 216 -2.84 -3.56 -4.74
N LYS A 217 -3.72 -4.33 -4.10
CA LYS A 217 -3.35 -5.49 -3.29
C LYS A 217 -3.21 -6.72 -4.18
N LEU A 218 -2.14 -7.50 -3.98
CA LEU A 218 -1.93 -8.80 -4.59
C LEU A 218 -2.17 -9.92 -3.59
N LEU A 219 -2.70 -11.03 -4.09
CA LEU A 219 -2.79 -12.30 -3.39
C LEU A 219 -2.81 -13.45 -4.40
N PHE A 220 -2.09 -14.53 -4.12
CA PHE A 220 -2.25 -15.76 -4.90
C PHE A 220 -3.42 -16.58 -4.38
N THR A 221 -4.25 -17.12 -5.27
CA THR A 221 -5.26 -18.11 -4.92
C THR A 221 -4.61 -19.46 -4.62
N PRO A 222 -5.30 -20.38 -3.90
CA PRO A 222 -4.85 -21.76 -3.75
C PRO A 222 -4.61 -22.48 -5.08
N GLU A 223 -5.33 -22.09 -6.13
CA GLU A 223 -5.19 -22.58 -7.51
C GLU A 223 -4.08 -21.86 -8.30
N LYS A 224 -3.31 -20.97 -7.66
CA LYS A 224 -2.15 -20.26 -8.22
C LYS A 224 -2.49 -19.20 -9.28
N HIS A 225 -3.70 -18.66 -9.22
CA HIS A 225 -4.04 -17.44 -9.96
C HIS A 225 -3.68 -16.21 -9.12
N LEU A 226 -3.42 -15.09 -9.78
CA LEU A 226 -3.20 -13.81 -9.14
C LEU A 226 -4.52 -13.07 -8.97
N LEU A 227 -4.83 -12.68 -7.74
CA LEU A 227 -5.85 -11.69 -7.44
C LEU A 227 -5.18 -10.32 -7.31
N MET A 228 -5.73 -9.34 -8.00
CA MET A 228 -5.24 -7.96 -7.98
C MET A 228 -6.41 -7.01 -7.76
N SER A 229 -6.48 -6.37 -6.59
CA SER A 229 -7.44 -5.28 -6.41
C SER A 229 -7.00 -4.06 -7.20
N ILE A 230 -7.95 -3.32 -7.75
CA ILE A 230 -7.71 -1.99 -8.31
C ILE A 230 -8.79 -1.07 -7.76
N GLY A 231 -8.39 -0.25 -6.79
CA GLY A 231 -9.27 0.73 -6.15
C GLY A 231 -9.52 1.97 -7.01
N GLY A 232 -9.62 3.13 -6.37
CA GLY A 232 -9.64 4.44 -7.05
C GLY A 232 -10.99 4.87 -7.62
N ALA A 233 -12.07 4.11 -7.41
CA ALA A 233 -13.43 4.55 -7.76
C ALA A 233 -13.95 5.58 -6.74
N TYR A 234 -13.58 6.84 -6.92
CA TYR A 234 -13.75 7.88 -5.91
C TYR A 234 -14.81 8.92 -6.31
N MET A 235 -15.98 8.88 -5.66
CA MET A 235 -17.11 9.78 -6.00
C MET A 235 -16.73 11.27 -5.92
N TYR A 236 -15.98 11.69 -4.90
CA TYR A 236 -15.58 13.10 -4.73
C TYR A 236 -14.57 13.59 -5.78
N MET A 237 -13.90 12.68 -6.49
CA MET A 237 -13.03 13.02 -7.63
C MET A 237 -13.77 12.88 -8.96
N GLY A 238 -15.08 12.66 -8.95
CA GLY A 238 -15.88 12.44 -10.16
C GLY A 238 -15.73 11.05 -10.78
N LEU A 239 -15.06 10.12 -10.10
CA LEU A 239 -14.72 8.78 -10.60
C LEU A 239 -15.57 7.68 -9.97
N GLY A 240 -16.62 8.03 -9.22
CA GLY A 240 -17.49 7.04 -8.58
C GLY A 240 -18.15 6.06 -9.57
N GLY A 241 -18.33 6.49 -10.82
CA GLY A 241 -18.85 5.63 -11.89
C GLY A 241 -17.89 4.50 -12.31
N TYR A 242 -16.58 4.64 -12.06
CA TYR A 242 -15.59 3.65 -12.50
C TYR A 242 -15.87 2.25 -11.93
N ALA A 243 -16.36 2.15 -10.69
CA ALA A 243 -16.68 0.88 -10.06
C ALA A 243 -17.69 0.03 -10.86
N GLN A 244 -18.59 0.67 -11.61
CA GLN A 244 -19.60 0.02 -12.45
C GLN A 244 -19.32 0.12 -13.95
N ASP A 245 -18.39 0.98 -14.36
CA ASP A 245 -18.01 1.14 -15.77
C ASP A 245 -17.34 -0.15 -16.27
N PRO A 246 -17.81 -0.74 -17.38
CA PRO A 246 -17.27 -1.96 -17.95
C PRO A 246 -15.95 -1.80 -18.69
N ALA A 247 -15.58 -0.58 -19.08
CA ALA A 247 -14.40 -0.31 -19.91
C ALA A 247 -13.12 -0.03 -19.11
N VAL A 248 -13.19 -0.01 -17.78
CA VAL A 248 -12.06 0.32 -16.90
C VAL A 248 -11.89 -0.68 -15.76
N HIS A 249 -10.69 -0.77 -15.22
CA HIS A 249 -10.39 -1.69 -14.11
C HIS A 249 -10.55 -1.09 -12.71
N TYR A 250 -10.85 0.20 -12.60
CA TYR A 250 -10.96 0.87 -11.30
C TYR A 250 -12.25 0.46 -10.58
N GLY A 251 -12.12 0.19 -9.28
CA GLY A 251 -13.21 -0.36 -8.47
C GLY A 251 -13.54 -1.82 -8.76
N LYS A 252 -12.53 -2.62 -9.14
CA LYS A 252 -12.66 -4.03 -9.50
C LYS A 252 -11.65 -4.88 -8.73
N LEU A 253 -11.98 -6.16 -8.55
CA LEU A 253 -11.00 -7.20 -8.27
C LEU A 253 -10.75 -7.98 -9.55
N LEU A 254 -9.48 -8.11 -9.95
CA LEU A 254 -9.07 -8.88 -11.12
C LEU A 254 -8.59 -10.27 -10.70
N ARG A 255 -8.77 -11.26 -11.58
CA ARG A 255 -8.18 -12.60 -11.47
C ARG A 255 -7.40 -12.92 -12.75
N LEU A 256 -6.10 -13.10 -12.60
CA LEU A 256 -5.11 -13.24 -13.67
C LEU A 256 -4.36 -14.57 -13.55
N ASN A 257 -3.81 -15.06 -14.65
CA ASN A 257 -2.74 -16.05 -14.64
C ASN A 257 -1.43 -15.41 -14.15
N ASP A 258 -0.42 -16.24 -13.90
CA ASP A 258 0.90 -15.83 -13.41
C ASP A 258 1.72 -15.04 -14.46
N ASP A 259 1.25 -14.99 -15.71
CA ASP A 259 1.76 -14.19 -16.82
C ASP A 259 0.95 -12.89 -17.06
N GLY A 260 -0.05 -12.59 -16.22
CA GLY A 260 -0.88 -11.39 -16.32
C GLY A 260 -2.07 -11.52 -17.29
N SER A 261 -2.23 -12.64 -17.99
CA SER A 261 -3.40 -12.87 -18.85
C SER A 261 -4.67 -13.18 -18.03
N ALA A 262 -5.85 -12.95 -18.61
CA ALA A 262 -7.12 -13.29 -17.96
C ALA A 262 -7.29 -14.81 -17.78
N VAL A 263 -7.83 -15.23 -16.64
CA VAL A 263 -8.18 -16.65 -16.43
C VAL A 263 -9.41 -17.01 -17.26
N ALA A 264 -9.35 -18.14 -17.97
CA ALA A 264 -10.33 -18.51 -19.00
C ALA A 264 -11.77 -18.66 -18.49
N ASP A 265 -11.96 -19.03 -17.22
CA ASP A 265 -13.26 -19.20 -16.58
C ASP A 265 -13.69 -17.97 -15.74
N ASN A 266 -13.09 -16.80 -15.97
CA ASN A 266 -13.56 -15.55 -15.36
C ASN A 266 -15.02 -15.25 -15.75
N PRO A 267 -15.80 -14.64 -14.84
CA PRO A 267 -17.26 -14.50 -14.96
C PRO A 267 -17.72 -13.73 -16.21
N PHE A 268 -16.89 -12.80 -16.71
CA PHE A 268 -17.26 -11.91 -17.81
C PHE A 268 -16.64 -12.29 -19.16
N VAL A 269 -15.81 -13.34 -19.23
CA VAL A 269 -15.16 -13.76 -20.49
C VAL A 269 -16.18 -14.10 -21.57
N ALA A 270 -17.24 -14.82 -21.21
CA ALA A 270 -18.26 -15.27 -22.16
C ALA A 270 -19.30 -14.19 -22.48
N SER A 271 -19.65 -13.33 -21.50
CA SER A 271 -20.68 -12.29 -21.69
C SER A 271 -20.13 -11.04 -22.38
N GLY A 272 -18.85 -10.72 -22.15
CA GLY A 272 -18.24 -9.46 -22.57
C GLY A 272 -18.80 -8.23 -21.85
N GLU A 273 -19.49 -8.43 -20.71
CA GLU A 273 -20.10 -7.35 -19.95
C GLU A 273 -19.06 -6.45 -19.28
N HIS A 274 -17.94 -7.03 -18.83
CA HIS A 274 -16.76 -6.33 -18.32
C HIS A 274 -15.50 -6.90 -19.00
N LEU A 275 -14.35 -6.24 -18.80
CA LEU A 275 -13.05 -6.72 -19.27
C LEU A 275 -12.76 -8.16 -18.75
N PRO A 276 -12.16 -9.04 -19.57
CA PRO A 276 -12.08 -10.50 -19.31
C PRO A 276 -11.36 -10.92 -18.01
N GLU A 277 -10.48 -10.09 -17.49
CA GLU A 277 -9.71 -10.23 -16.25
C GLU A 277 -10.53 -9.90 -14.99
N VAL A 278 -11.68 -9.24 -15.14
CA VAL A 278 -12.51 -8.82 -14.02
C VAL A 278 -13.14 -10.04 -13.35
N TYR A 279 -12.96 -10.15 -12.04
CA TYR A 279 -13.53 -11.22 -11.21
C TYR A 279 -14.74 -10.75 -10.40
N SER A 280 -14.71 -9.52 -9.87
CA SER A 280 -15.88 -8.90 -9.22
C SER A 280 -15.86 -7.38 -9.36
N VAL A 281 -17.04 -6.77 -9.28
CA VAL A 281 -17.25 -5.34 -9.54
C VAL A 281 -17.79 -4.59 -8.32
N GLY A 282 -17.88 -3.26 -8.42
CA GLY A 282 -18.58 -2.44 -7.42
C GLY A 282 -17.76 -2.05 -6.19
N HIS A 283 -16.45 -2.24 -6.23
CA HIS A 283 -15.56 -1.89 -5.13
C HIS A 283 -15.16 -0.42 -5.19
N ARG A 284 -14.90 0.18 -4.04
CA ARG A 284 -14.34 1.52 -3.94
C ARG A 284 -12.82 1.50 -3.88
N ASN A 285 -12.26 0.89 -2.84
CA ASN A 285 -10.82 0.92 -2.57
C ASN A 285 -10.36 -0.22 -1.64
N GLN A 286 -10.24 -1.43 -2.17
CA GLN A 286 -9.87 -2.64 -1.43
C GLN A 286 -8.36 -2.66 -1.10
N ILE A 287 -8.04 -2.52 0.18
CA ILE A 287 -6.67 -2.39 0.68
C ILE A 287 -6.13 -3.67 1.35
N GLY A 288 -7.03 -4.54 1.82
CA GLY A 288 -6.68 -5.81 2.46
C GLY A 288 -7.48 -6.95 1.84
N MET A 289 -6.85 -8.11 1.70
CA MET A 289 -7.48 -9.31 1.16
C MET A 289 -6.72 -10.54 1.64
N ASP A 290 -7.44 -11.57 2.08
CA ASP A 290 -6.87 -12.86 2.45
C ASP A 290 -7.93 -13.97 2.40
N TYR A 291 -7.50 -15.22 2.38
CA TYR A 291 -8.37 -16.37 2.54
C TYR A 291 -8.59 -16.68 4.02
N HIS A 292 -9.84 -16.83 4.43
CA HIS A 292 -10.15 -17.29 5.77
C HIS A 292 -9.62 -18.73 5.95
N PRO A 293 -8.79 -19.02 6.98
CA PRO A 293 -8.06 -20.29 7.07
C PRO A 293 -8.97 -21.52 7.24
N ASP A 294 -10.10 -21.37 7.95
CA ASP A 294 -11.01 -22.50 8.19
C ASP A 294 -12.08 -22.69 7.09
N THR A 295 -12.63 -21.60 6.53
CA THR A 295 -13.72 -21.67 5.54
C THR A 295 -13.21 -21.68 4.09
N GLY A 296 -11.98 -21.22 3.85
CA GLY A 296 -11.42 -21.04 2.52
C GLY A 296 -12.09 -19.91 1.72
N GLU A 297 -12.88 -19.06 2.37
CA GLU A 297 -13.55 -17.94 1.70
C GLU A 297 -12.59 -16.77 1.50
N LEU A 298 -12.69 -16.11 0.35
CA LEU A 298 -11.94 -14.89 0.07
C LEU A 298 -12.60 -13.69 0.76
N TRP A 299 -11.90 -13.09 1.70
CA TRP A 299 -12.34 -11.88 2.41
C TRP A 299 -11.53 -10.69 1.93
N ALA A 300 -12.19 -9.55 1.70
CA ALA A 300 -11.52 -8.29 1.37
C ALA A 300 -12.06 -7.15 2.23
N ALA A 301 -11.18 -6.24 2.60
CA ALA A 301 -11.53 -5.03 3.33
C ALA A 301 -11.25 -3.80 2.47
N GLU A 302 -12.17 -2.84 2.50
CA GLU A 302 -12.07 -1.62 1.72
C GLU A 302 -12.48 -0.39 2.49
N ASN A 303 -11.92 0.76 2.09
CA ASN A 303 -12.30 2.02 2.71
C ASN A 303 -13.56 2.57 2.07
N GLY A 304 -14.48 3.06 2.90
CA GLY A 304 -15.58 3.90 2.50
C GLY A 304 -15.18 5.38 2.35
N PRO A 305 -16.11 6.25 1.97
CA PRO A 305 -15.90 7.70 1.88
C PRO A 305 -15.65 8.35 3.25
N GLN A 306 -16.71 8.73 3.96
CA GLN A 306 -16.64 9.33 5.30
C GLN A 306 -17.25 8.34 6.30
N GLY A 307 -16.55 7.22 6.49
CA GLY A 307 -17.11 5.99 7.07
C GLY A 307 -17.71 5.08 6.01
N GLY A 308 -18.28 3.95 6.45
CA GLY A 308 -18.75 2.89 5.55
C GLY A 308 -17.61 2.02 5.02
N ASP A 309 -16.57 1.82 5.83
CA ASP A 309 -15.58 0.79 5.55
C ASP A 309 -16.25 -0.57 5.63
N GLU A 310 -15.90 -1.45 4.70
CA GLU A 310 -16.56 -2.74 4.53
C GLU A 310 -15.57 -3.89 4.67
N VAL A 311 -16.10 -5.03 5.12
CA VAL A 311 -15.45 -6.33 5.01
C VAL A 311 -16.41 -7.21 4.23
N ASN A 312 -15.96 -7.67 3.07
CA ASN A 312 -16.77 -8.35 2.07
C ASN A 312 -16.24 -9.77 1.86
N ILE A 313 -17.16 -10.74 1.78
CA ILE A 313 -16.85 -12.07 1.26
C ILE A 313 -17.01 -12.01 -0.25
N ILE A 314 -15.90 -12.12 -0.98
CA ILE A 314 -15.88 -11.89 -2.42
C ILE A 314 -16.35 -13.14 -3.17
N ARG A 315 -17.24 -12.93 -4.14
CA ARG A 315 -17.77 -13.95 -5.05
C ARG A 315 -17.56 -13.49 -6.50
N PRO A 316 -17.49 -14.41 -7.48
CA PRO A 316 -17.38 -14.04 -8.89
C PRO A 316 -18.67 -13.37 -9.38
N GLY A 317 -18.52 -12.31 -10.17
CA GLY A 317 -19.63 -11.50 -10.70
C GLY A 317 -19.89 -10.26 -9.86
#